data_AF-A0A529LEW9-F1
#
_entry.id   AF-A0A529LEW9-F1
#
_cell.length_a   1.000
_cell.length_b   1.000
_cell.length_c   1.000
_cell.angle_alpha   90.00
_cell.angle_beta   90.00
_cell.angle_gamma   90.00
#
_symmetry.space_group_name_H-M   'P 1'
#
loop_
_entity.id
_entity.type
_entity.pdbx_description
1 polymer ?
#
loop_
_entity_poly.entity_id
_entity_poly.type
_entity_poly.pdbx_seq_one_letter_code
_entity_poly.pdbx_strand_id
1 'polypeptide(L)'
;ELDVDNGYVLAKTRNGRLVGNRYVFPKVSVGATHVLMMAASLAKGETVLENAAREPEIVNLAECLIAMGAKIHGAGTSTITIQGVEALSGARVRVIPD
;
A
#
# COMPACT_ATOMS: atom_id res chain seq x y z
N GLU A 1 -15.45 8.59 1.47
CA GLU A 1 -15.69 10.03 1.28
C GLU A 1 -14.36 10.72 1.24
N LEU A 2 -14.20 11.62 0.28
CA LEU A 2 -13.01 12.43 0.08
C LEU A 2 -13.51 13.86 -0.01
N ASP A 3 -12.94 14.73 0.82
CA ASP A 3 -13.23 16.15 0.85
C ASP A 3 -11.93 16.94 1.02
N VAL A 4 -11.96 18.21 0.64
CA VAL A 4 -10.85 19.14 0.83
C VAL A 4 -11.37 20.36 1.56
N ASP A 5 -10.94 20.53 2.80
CA ASP A 5 -11.34 21.66 3.64
C ASP A 5 -10.09 22.40 4.14
N ASN A 6 -10.03 23.71 3.87
CA ASN A 6 -8.93 24.60 4.26
C ASN A 6 -7.52 24.06 3.94
N GLY A 7 -7.36 23.35 2.81
CA GLY A 7 -6.09 22.78 2.38
C GLY A 7 -5.76 21.40 2.97
N TYR A 8 -6.65 20.81 3.77
CA TYR A 8 -6.52 19.46 4.30
C TYR A 8 -7.29 18.46 3.45
N VAL A 9 -6.70 17.29 3.19
CA VAL A 9 -7.41 16.17 2.58
C VAL A 9 -8.09 15.35 3.67
N LEU A 10 -9.42 15.36 3.68
CA LEU A 10 -10.24 14.59 4.61
C LEU A 10 -10.70 13.31 3.93
N ALA A 11 -10.19 12.17 4.41
CA ALA A 11 -10.52 10.85 3.86
C ALA A 11 -11.22 9.98 4.93
N LYS A 12 -12.40 9.45 4.59
CA LYS A 12 -13.15 8.51 5.44
C LYS A 12 -13.65 7.30 4.65
N THR A 13 -13.62 6.13 5.27
CA THR A 13 -14.27 4.93 4.71
C THR A 13 -15.73 4.91 5.16
N ARG A 14 -16.65 4.51 4.26
CA ARG A 14 -18.09 4.47 4.61
C ARG A 14 -18.42 3.37 5.62
N ASN A 15 -17.70 2.25 5.53
CA ASN A 15 -18.00 1.02 6.29
C ASN A 15 -16.91 0.68 7.30
N GLY A 16 -16.13 1.67 7.76
CA GLY A 16 -15.04 1.49 8.73
C GLY A 16 -13.79 0.79 8.19
N ARG A 17 -13.85 0.16 7.01
CA ARG A 17 -12.71 -0.52 6.37
C ARG A 17 -12.68 -0.29 4.86
N LEU A 18 -11.47 -0.19 4.32
CA LEU A 18 -11.24 -0.16 2.87
C LEU A 18 -11.54 -1.52 2.25
N VAL A 19 -11.88 -1.52 0.97
CA VAL A 19 -12.09 -2.74 0.17
C VAL A 19 -11.03 -2.76 -0.92
N GLY A 20 -10.38 -3.91 -1.09
CA GLY A 20 -9.38 -4.09 -2.13
C GLY A 20 -9.98 -3.96 -3.52
N ASN A 21 -9.18 -3.44 -4.46
CA ASN A 21 -9.59 -3.25 -5.84
C ASN A 21 -8.36 -3.25 -6.76
N ARG A 22 -8.58 -3.27 -8.08
CA ARG A 22 -7.54 -3.06 -9.07
C ARG A 22 -7.39 -1.56 -9.39
N TYR A 23 -6.17 -1.04 -9.32
CA TYR A 23 -5.87 0.35 -9.62
C TYR A 23 -4.64 0.46 -10.52
N VAL A 24 -4.81 1.16 -11.65
CA VAL A 24 -3.72 1.45 -12.59
C VAL A 24 -3.26 2.88 -12.39
N PHE A 25 -1.99 3.07 -12.02
CA PHE A 25 -1.43 4.41 -11.88
C PHE A 25 -1.33 5.08 -13.26
N PRO A 26 -1.89 6.29 -13.45
CA PRO A 26 -1.74 7.03 -14.70
C PRO A 26 -0.31 7.51 -14.93
N LYS A 27 0.46 7.68 -13.85
CA LYS A 27 1.89 7.99 -13.85
C LYS A 27 2.55 7.27 -12.70
N VAL A 28 3.76 6.76 -12.92
CA VAL A 28 4.59 6.17 -11.86
C VAL A 28 4.82 7.19 -10.75
N SER A 29 4.55 6.80 -9.51
CA SER A 29 4.70 7.63 -8.32
C SER A 29 5.10 6.78 -7.12
N VAL A 30 6.27 7.07 -6.55
CA VAL A 30 6.79 6.41 -5.34
C VAL A 30 5.83 6.59 -4.17
N GLY A 31 5.49 7.84 -3.85
CA GLY A 31 4.60 8.15 -2.72
C GLY A 31 3.20 7.54 -2.86
N ALA A 32 2.62 7.56 -4.06
CA ALA A 32 1.30 6.95 -4.27
C ALA A 32 1.37 5.41 -4.14
N THR A 33 2.45 4.78 -4.63
CA THR A 33 2.68 3.34 -4.48
C THR A 33 2.81 2.96 -3.00
N HIS A 34 3.61 3.70 -2.22
CA HIS A 34 3.74 3.48 -0.78
C HIS A 34 2.41 3.60 -0.04
N VAL A 35 1.69 4.71 -0.23
CA VAL A 35 0.42 4.97 0.48
C VAL A 35 -0.62 3.91 0.16
N LEU A 36 -0.79 3.55 -1.11
CA LEU A 36 -1.76 2.52 -1.50
C LEU A 36 -1.34 1.13 -1.02
N MET A 37 -0.05 0.80 -1.00
CA MET A 37 0.43 -0.48 -0.46
C MET A 37 0.13 -0.62 1.04
N MET A 38 0.38 0.44 1.83
CA MET A 38 0.05 0.46 3.25
C MET A 38 -1.47 0.34 3.47
N ALA A 39 -2.27 1.11 2.73
CA ALA A 39 -3.72 1.08 2.83
C ALA A 39 -4.31 -0.29 2.44
N ALA A 40 -3.80 -0.89 1.37
CA ALA A 40 -4.23 -2.20 0.88
C ALA A 40 -3.91 -3.35 1.85
N SER A 41 -2.84 -3.22 2.64
CA SER A 41 -2.41 -4.26 3.58
C SER A 41 -3.46 -4.57 4.66
N LEU A 42 -4.34 -3.63 4.98
CA LEU A 42 -5.45 -3.80 5.93
C LEU A 42 -6.85 -3.74 5.26
N ALA A 43 -6.90 -3.56 3.94
CA ALA A 43 -8.16 -3.56 3.21
C ALA A 43 -8.83 -4.94 3.22
N LYS A 44 -10.14 -5.00 3.02
CA LYS A 44 -10.85 -6.26 2.86
C LYS A 44 -10.69 -6.77 1.43
N GLY A 45 -10.08 -7.94 1.26
CA GLY A 45 -9.94 -8.59 -0.04
C GLY A 45 -8.59 -8.31 -0.72
N GLU A 46 -8.53 -8.57 -2.03
CA GLU A 46 -7.33 -8.40 -2.84
C GLU A 46 -7.28 -7.01 -3.47
N THR A 47 -6.09 -6.41 -3.46
CA THR A 47 -5.76 -5.19 -4.21
C THR A 47 -4.68 -5.50 -5.23
N VAL A 48 -4.84 -5.00 -6.45
CA VAL A 48 -3.82 -5.10 -7.50
C VAL A 48 -3.44 -3.70 -7.93
N LEU A 49 -2.18 -3.33 -7.72
CA LEU A 49 -1.61 -2.05 -8.12
C LEU A 49 -0.80 -2.25 -9.40
N GLU A 50 -1.15 -1.54 -10.46
CA GLU A 50 -0.49 -1.64 -11.77
C GLU A 50 0.15 -0.34 -12.18
N ASN A 51 1.26 -0.44 -12.93
CA ASN A 51 2.16 0.70 -13.19
C ASN A 51 2.74 1.29 -11.89
N ALA A 52 2.96 0.42 -10.90
CA ALA A 52 3.57 0.76 -9.63
C ALA A 52 5.03 1.16 -9.80
N ALA A 53 5.51 1.97 -8.85
CA ALA A 53 6.91 2.30 -8.71
C ALA A 53 7.73 1.05 -8.33
N ARG A 54 9.00 1.01 -8.72
CA ARG A 54 9.86 -0.21 -8.67
C ARG A 54 11.17 0.00 -7.91
N GLU A 55 11.30 1.14 -7.28
CA GLU A 55 12.49 1.57 -6.58
C GLU A 55 12.75 0.69 -5.35
N PRO A 56 14.01 0.56 -4.90
CA PRO A 56 14.37 -0.28 -3.75
C PRO A 56 13.57 0.03 -2.48
N GLU A 57 13.17 1.29 -2.28
CA GLU A 57 12.37 1.73 -1.13
C GLU A 57 10.94 1.20 -1.18
N ILE A 58 10.41 0.87 -2.37
CA ILE A 58 9.13 0.17 -2.50
C ILE A 58 9.27 -1.26 -1.98
N VAL A 59 10.38 -1.93 -2.32
CA VAL A 59 10.67 -3.30 -1.88
C VAL A 59 10.88 -3.32 -0.37
N ASN A 60 11.65 -2.40 0.20
CA ASN A 60 11.90 -2.37 1.64
C ASN A 60 10.64 -2.07 2.46
N LEU A 61 9.72 -1.23 1.96
CA LEU A 61 8.40 -1.09 2.59
C LEU A 61 7.61 -2.40 2.54
N ALA A 62 7.60 -3.08 1.39
CA ALA A 62 6.91 -4.36 1.26
C ALA A 62 7.48 -5.41 2.23
N GLU A 63 8.80 -5.50 2.35
CA GLU A 63 9.48 -6.37 3.33
C GLU A 63 9.07 -6.04 4.76
N CYS A 64 8.98 -4.76 5.12
CA CYS A 64 8.50 -4.30 6.42
C CYS A 64 7.07 -4.77 6.68
N LEU A 65 6.14 -4.52 5.75
CA LEU A 65 4.74 -4.92 5.88
C LEU A 65 4.59 -6.45 5.92
N ILE A 66 5.36 -7.19 5.11
CA ILE A 66 5.39 -8.66 5.13
C ILE A 66 5.89 -9.17 6.48
N ALA A 67 6.94 -8.58 7.05
CA ALA A 67 7.44 -8.94 8.37
C ALA A 67 6.41 -8.68 9.48
N MET A 68 5.50 -7.73 9.27
CA MET A 68 4.34 -7.46 10.14
C MET A 68 3.13 -8.38 9.86
N GLY A 69 3.22 -9.28 8.89
CA GLY A 69 2.17 -10.26 8.55
C GLY A 69 1.30 -9.90 7.33
N ALA A 70 1.64 -8.84 6.58
CA ALA A 70 0.96 -8.56 5.31
C ALA A 70 1.27 -9.63 4.26
N LYS A 71 0.36 -9.78 3.29
CA LYS A 71 0.53 -10.69 2.15
C LYS A 71 0.71 -9.87 0.88
N ILE A 72 1.96 -9.61 0.52
CA ILE A 72 2.34 -8.75 -0.60
C ILE A 72 3.24 -9.53 -1.56
N HIS A 73 2.94 -9.43 -2.85
CA HIS A 73 3.71 -10.07 -3.92
C HIS A 73 3.99 -9.08 -5.05
N GLY A 74 5.11 -9.27 -5.75
CA GLY A 74 5.46 -8.46 -6.93
C GLY A 74 6.04 -7.07 -6.63
N ALA A 75 6.38 -6.76 -5.38
CA ALA A 75 7.12 -5.54 -5.05
C ALA A 75 8.45 -5.49 -5.81
N GLY A 76 8.80 -4.33 -6.37
CA GLY A 76 9.92 -4.17 -7.31
C GLY A 76 9.57 -4.46 -8.77
N THR A 77 8.33 -4.89 -9.06
CA THR A 77 7.80 -5.01 -10.42
C THR A 77 6.72 -3.95 -10.68
N SER A 78 6.23 -3.85 -11.92
CA SER A 78 5.13 -2.94 -12.26
C SER A 78 3.77 -3.32 -11.66
N THR A 79 3.63 -4.54 -11.17
CA THR A 79 2.36 -5.08 -10.68
C THR A 79 2.56 -5.64 -9.28
N ILE A 80 1.87 -5.06 -8.30
CA ILE A 80 1.93 -5.46 -6.90
C ILE A 80 0.56 -5.99 -6.50
N THR A 81 0.51 -7.24 -6.04
CA THR A 81 -0.70 -7.87 -5.53
C THR A 81 -0.64 -7.93 -4.01
N ILE A 82 -1.67 -7.41 -3.35
CA ILE A 82 -1.78 -7.34 -1.89
C ILE A 82 -3.07 -8.00 -1.46
N GLN A 83 -2.98 -9.06 -0.65
CA GLN A 83 -4.12 -9.64 0.04
C GLN A 83 -4.21 -9.02 1.43
N GLY A 84 -5.22 -8.17 1.64
CA GLY A 84 -5.36 -7.47 2.91
C GLY A 84 -5.68 -8.42 4.07
N VAL A 85 -5.16 -8.09 5.25
CA VAL A 85 -5.27 -8.85 6.49
C VAL A 85 -6.06 -8.08 7.56
N GLU A 86 -6.45 -8.76 8.64
CA GLU A 86 -7.23 -8.15 9.73
C GLU A 86 -6.39 -7.21 10.59
N ALA A 87 -5.13 -7.56 10.84
CA ALA A 87 -4.22 -6.79 11.66
C ALA A 87 -2.78 -7.05 11.23
N LEU A 88 -1.92 -6.09 11.55
CA LEU A 88 -0.47 -6.21 11.44
C LEU A 88 0.13 -6.31 12.84
N SER A 89 1.19 -7.10 12.99
CA SER A 89 1.95 -7.22 14.24
C SER A 89 3.15 -6.28 14.26
N GLY A 90 3.83 -6.19 15.40
CA GLY A 90 5.13 -5.52 15.48
C GLY A 90 6.21 -6.32 14.75
N ALA A 91 7.09 -5.62 14.04
CA ALA A 91 8.23 -6.22 13.35
C ALA A 91 9.50 -5.38 13.52
N ARG A 92 10.66 -5.97 13.23
CA ARG A 92 11.94 -5.26 13.12
C ARG A 92 12.50 -5.49 11.73
N VAL A 93 12.67 -4.41 10.98
CA VAL A 93 13.27 -4.43 9.64
C VAL A 93 14.35 -3.37 9.58
N ARG A 94 15.46 -3.71 8.93
CA ARG A 94 16.54 -2.78 8.68
C ARG A 94 16.16 -1.94 7.45
N VAL A 95 16.23 -0.62 7.60
CA VAL A 95 16.09 0.30 6.48
C VAL A 95 17.31 0.15 5.57
N ILE A 96 17.07 0.14 4.26
CA ILE A 96 18.14 0.09 3.25
C ILE A 96 19.04 1.35 3.32
N PRO A 97 20.31 1.25 2.91
CA PRO A 97 21.14 2.44 2.69
C PRO A 97 20.54 3.36 1.63
N ASP A 98 20.90 4.65 1.69
CA ASP A 98 20.68 5.63 0.62
C ASP A 98 21.60 5.33 -0.58
#